data_AF-A0A2V9ZV22-F1
#
_entry.id   AF-A0A2V9ZV22-F1
#
_cell.length_a   1.000
_cell.length_b   1.000
_cell.length_c   1.000
_cell.angle_alpha   90.00
_cell.angle_beta   90.00
_cell.angle_gamma   90.00
#
_symmetry.space_group_name_H-M   'P 1'
#
loop_
_entity.id
_entity.type
_entity.pdbx_description
1 polymer ?
#
loop_
_entity_poly.entity_id
_entity_poly.type
_entity_poly.pdbx_seq_one_letter_code
_entity_poly.pdbx_strand_id
1 'polypeptide(L)'
;QNMEFGRSKDAWQIVKPRPLRADGTQVEGLVRTLVDAKMDLGPSDDAKKAAGAFASATPVATVKVTDSSGTQELQLRKKKDDYYAKSTAAEGVYKVSSQLGQELDKSLDDFRNKKIFDFGY
;
A
#
# COMPACT_ATOMS: atom_id res chain seq x y z
N GLN A 1 -13.08 1.23 0.35
CA GLN A 1 -13.36 2.16 -0.78
C GLN A 1 -12.24 1.99 -1.79
N ASN A 2 -12.51 1.92 -3.10
CA ASN A 2 -11.43 1.76 -4.08
C ASN A 2 -10.79 3.12 -4.39
N MET A 3 -9.46 3.21 -4.34
CA MET A 3 -8.68 4.43 -4.50
C MET A 3 -7.57 4.19 -5.52
N GLU A 4 -7.32 5.18 -6.37
CA GLU A 4 -6.31 5.07 -7.43
C GLU A 4 -5.55 6.38 -7.54
N PHE A 5 -4.23 6.28 -7.62
CA PHE A 5 -3.32 7.40 -7.76
C PHE A 5 -2.60 7.28 -9.11
N GLY A 6 -2.47 8.41 -9.81
CA GLY A 6 -1.71 8.53 -11.04
C GLY A 6 -0.61 9.57 -10.88
N ARG A 7 0.55 9.34 -11.49
CA ARG A 7 1.63 10.32 -11.57
C ARG A 7 1.67 10.91 -12.98
N SER A 8 1.56 12.24 -13.08
CA SER A 8 1.60 12.98 -14.34
C SER A 8 2.62 14.09 -14.27
N LYS A 9 3.62 14.09 -15.18
CA LYS A 9 4.68 15.11 -15.29
C LYS A 9 5.26 15.56 -13.92
N ASP A 10 5.51 14.59 -13.04
CA ASP A 10 6.04 14.72 -11.67
C ASP A 10 5.04 14.97 -10.53
N ALA A 11 3.77 15.26 -10.82
CA ALA A 11 2.75 15.46 -9.79
C ALA A 11 1.87 14.22 -9.57
N TRP A 12 1.62 13.88 -8.30
CA TRP A 12 0.62 12.89 -7.92
C TRP A 12 -0.79 13.46 -8.01
N GLN A 13 -1.72 12.63 -8.50
CA GLN A 13 -3.13 12.94 -8.60
C GLN A 13 -3.95 11.75 -8.11
N ILE A 14 -5.07 12.02 -7.46
CA ILE A 14 -6.08 10.99 -7.18
C ILE A 14 -6.92 10.88 -8.46
N VAL A 15 -7.00 9.68 -9.01
CA VAL A 15 -7.79 9.35 -10.21
C VAL A 15 -9.16 8.79 -9.81
N LYS A 16 -9.19 7.92 -8.79
CA LYS A 16 -10.43 7.32 -8.26
C LYS A 16 -10.57 7.60 -6.76
N PRO A 17 -11.82 7.77 -6.26
CA PRO A 17 -13.10 7.60 -6.95
C PRO A 17 -13.47 8.73 -7.92
N ARG A 18 -12.79 9.88 -7.85
CA ARG A 18 -12.93 10.99 -8.80
C ARG A 18 -11.61 11.77 -8.87
N PRO A 19 -11.35 12.54 -9.94
CA PRO A 19 -10.16 13.37 -10.05
C PRO A 19 -10.07 14.39 -8.90
N LEU A 20 -9.01 14.30 -8.08
CA LEU A 20 -8.73 15.22 -6.98
C LEU A 20 -7.24 15.53 -6.92
N ARG A 21 -6.89 16.70 -6.39
CA ARG A 21 -5.50 17.01 -6.03
C ARG A 21 -5.05 16.04 -4.94
N ALA A 22 -3.96 15.32 -5.20
CA ALA A 22 -3.31 14.51 -4.19
C ALA A 22 -2.34 15.37 -3.37
N ASP A 23 -2.18 15.02 -2.10
CA ASP A 23 -1.02 15.42 -1.32
C ASP A 23 0.15 14.53 -1.76
N GLY A 24 1.09 15.12 -2.50
CA GLY A 24 2.23 14.39 -3.06
C GLY A 24 3.08 13.71 -1.99
N THR A 25 3.26 14.34 -0.82
CA THR A 25 4.05 13.79 0.27
C THR A 25 3.38 12.56 0.88
N GLN A 26 2.05 12.58 1.04
CA GLN A 26 1.32 11.42 1.55
C GLN A 26 1.35 10.24 0.56
N VAL A 27 1.16 10.52 -0.74
CA VAL A 27 1.22 9.46 -1.76
C VAL A 27 2.63 8.89 -1.90
N GLU A 28 3.67 9.73 -1.87
CA GLU A 28 5.06 9.26 -1.88
C GLU A 28 5.42 8.44 -0.64
N GLY A 29 4.92 8.83 0.54
CA GLY A 29 5.08 8.05 1.77
C GLY A 29 4.46 6.65 1.68
N LEU A 30 3.25 6.55 1.10
CA LEU A 30 2.60 5.27 0.82
C LEU A 30 3.43 4.42 -0.15
N VAL A 31 3.87 5.00 -1.27
CA VAL A 31 4.68 4.29 -2.27
C VAL A 31 5.98 3.79 -1.64
N ARG A 32 6.65 4.61 -0.84
CA ARG A 32 7.88 4.22 -0.13
C ARG A 32 7.62 3.06 0.83
N THR A 33 6.56 3.13 1.63
CA THR A 33 6.19 2.06 2.56
C THR A 33 5.92 0.73 1.83
N LEU A 34 5.32 0.78 0.63
CA LEU A 34 5.11 -0.40 -0.20
C LEU A 34 6.41 -0.99 -0.76
N VAL A 35 7.35 -0.14 -1.16
CA VAL A 35 8.68 -0.56 -1.62
C VAL A 35 9.47 -1.19 -0.47
N ASP A 36 9.48 -0.55 0.70
CA ASP A 36 10.15 -1.05 1.90
C ASP A 36 9.53 -2.40 2.33
N ALA A 37 8.20 -2.49 2.34
CA ALA A 37 7.51 -3.74 2.63
C ALA A 37 7.94 -4.88 1.69
N LYS A 38 8.10 -4.63 0.39
CA LYS A 38 8.58 -5.63 -0.56
C LYS A 38 9.98 -6.16 -0.21
N MET A 39 10.86 -5.33 0.35
CA MET A 39 12.19 -5.77 0.82
C MET A 39 12.08 -6.65 2.08
N ASP A 40 11.14 -6.34 2.97
CA ASP A 40 10.89 -7.13 4.19
C ASP A 40 10.23 -8.49 3.91
N LEU A 41 9.60 -8.71 2.75
CA LEU A 41 9.09 -10.01 2.31
C LEU A 41 10.21 -11.03 1.98
N GLY A 42 11.43 -10.84 2.50
CA GLY A 42 12.53 -11.80 2.39
C GLY A 42 12.18 -13.16 3.02
N PRO A 43 12.92 -14.24 2.68
CA PRO A 43 12.61 -15.59 3.15
C PRO A 43 12.49 -15.63 4.67
N SER A 44 11.36 -16.17 5.15
CA SER A 44 11.10 -16.41 6.56
C SER A 44 11.17 -17.91 6.84
N ASP A 45 11.87 -18.30 7.90
CA ASP A 45 11.99 -19.70 8.35
C ASP A 45 10.64 -20.35 8.74
N ASP A 46 9.56 -19.56 8.84
CA ASP A 46 8.23 -20.00 9.28
C ASP A 46 7.12 -19.84 8.22
N ALA A 47 7.46 -19.95 6.94
CA ALA A 47 6.53 -19.77 5.80
C ALA A 47 5.19 -20.54 5.92
N LYS A 48 5.20 -21.77 6.45
CA LYS A 48 3.97 -22.58 6.66
C LYS A 48 3.04 -21.98 7.71
N LYS A 49 3.59 -21.45 8.81
CA LYS A 49 2.79 -20.79 9.86
C LYS A 49 2.20 -19.48 9.34
N ALA A 50 2.99 -18.70 8.61
CA ALA A 50 2.53 -17.46 8.00
C ALA A 50 1.38 -17.70 6.99
N ALA A 51 1.50 -18.73 6.14
CA ALA A 51 0.44 -19.11 5.21
C ALA A 51 -0.87 -19.49 5.93
N GLY A 52 -0.79 -20.31 6.99
CA GLY A 52 -1.96 -20.67 7.81
C GLY A 52 -2.57 -19.47 8.54
N ALA A 53 -1.73 -18.55 9.03
CA ALA A 53 -2.18 -17.32 9.65
C ALA A 53 -2.92 -16.42 8.66
N PHE A 54 -2.38 -16.21 7.46
CA PHE A 54 -3.00 -15.41 6.40
C PHE A 54 -4.32 -15.99 5.88
N ALA A 55 -4.41 -17.32 5.74
CA ALA A 55 -5.65 -17.98 5.30
C ALA A 55 -6.81 -17.74 6.27
N SER A 56 -6.54 -17.61 7.56
CA SER A 56 -7.51 -17.35 8.63
C SER A 56 -7.59 -15.88 9.07
N ALA A 57 -6.81 -15.00 8.46
CA ALA A 57 -6.73 -13.57 8.77
C ALA A 57 -7.82 -12.77 8.04
N THR A 58 -8.21 -11.64 8.64
CA THR A 58 -9.19 -10.71 8.06
C THR A 58 -8.53 -9.88 6.96
N PRO A 59 -9.15 -9.77 5.76
CA PRO A 59 -8.68 -8.86 4.71
C PRO A 59 -8.64 -7.40 5.20
N VAL A 60 -7.51 -6.73 4.96
CA VAL A 60 -7.33 -5.30 5.26
C VAL A 60 -7.37 -4.51 3.96
N ALA A 61 -6.48 -4.83 3.02
CA ALA A 61 -6.36 -4.11 1.76
C ALA A 61 -5.78 -5.01 0.66
N THR A 62 -6.12 -4.68 -0.59
CA THR A 62 -5.46 -5.19 -1.78
C THR A 62 -4.91 -4.00 -2.55
N VAL A 63 -3.61 -4.00 -2.78
CA VAL A 63 -2.88 -2.93 -3.44
C VAL A 63 -2.39 -3.42 -4.78
N LYS A 64 -2.56 -2.59 -5.82
CA LYS A 64 -1.95 -2.82 -7.13
C LYS A 64 -1.03 -1.65 -7.44
N VAL A 65 0.22 -1.96 -7.75
CA VAL A 65 1.23 -0.99 -8.14
C VAL A 65 1.61 -1.30 -9.58
N THR A 66 1.47 -0.31 -10.46
CA THR A 66 1.82 -0.44 -11.87
C THR A 66 2.97 0.52 -12.17
N ASP A 67 4.06 -0.02 -12.70
CA ASP A 67 5.19 0.73 -13.22
C ASP A 67 5.57 0.24 -14.63
N SER A 68 6.70 0.70 -15.16
CA SER A 68 7.19 0.28 -16.49
C SER A 68 7.55 -1.20 -16.60
N SER A 69 7.78 -1.89 -15.48
CA SER A 69 8.07 -3.33 -15.43
C SER A 69 6.82 -4.20 -15.37
N GLY A 70 5.67 -3.61 -15.04
CA GLY A 70 4.38 -4.29 -15.02
C GLY A 70 3.53 -3.95 -13.80
N THR A 71 2.52 -4.78 -13.54
CA THR A 71 1.65 -4.63 -12.36
C THR A 71 2.00 -5.67 -11.31
N GLN A 72 2.26 -5.21 -10.09
CA GLN A 72 2.43 -6.05 -8.90
C GLN A 72 1.21 -5.91 -7.99
N GLU A 73 0.76 -7.01 -7.43
CA GLU A 73 -0.32 -7.04 -6.43
C GLU A 73 0.26 -7.40 -5.05
N LEU A 74 -0.27 -6.74 -4.02
CA LEU A 74 -0.02 -7.05 -2.62
C LEU A 74 -1.36 -7.15 -1.89
N GLN A 75 -1.60 -8.31 -1.29
CA GLN A 75 -2.77 -8.55 -0.44
C GLN A 75 -2.32 -8.50 1.01
N LEU A 76 -2.95 -7.65 1.79
CA LEU A 76 -2.69 -7.48 3.22
C LEU A 76 -3.85 -8.04 4.03
N ARG A 77 -3.53 -8.84 5.03
CA ARG A 77 -4.49 -9.36 6.01
C ARG A 77 -3.98 -9.18 7.43
N LYS A 78 -4.90 -9.05 8.38
CA LYS A 78 -4.61 -8.87 9.81
C LYS A 78 -5.15 -10.04 10.62
N LYS A 79 -4.36 -10.55 11.55
CA LYS A 79 -4.76 -11.56 12.54
C LYS A 79 -4.28 -11.12 13.91
N LYS A 80 -5.21 -10.77 14.79
CA LYS A 80 -4.93 -10.09 16.06
C LYS A 80 -4.11 -8.82 15.78
N ASP A 81 -2.90 -8.70 16.33
CA ASP A 81 -2.02 -7.55 16.16
C ASP A 81 -1.00 -7.72 15.01
N ASP A 82 -0.98 -8.90 14.39
CA ASP A 82 -0.04 -9.24 13.34
C ASP A 82 -0.62 -9.00 11.94
N TYR A 83 0.22 -8.46 11.06
CA TYR A 83 -0.10 -8.27 9.65
C TYR A 83 0.67 -9.26 8.79
N TYR A 84 -0.01 -9.77 7.77
CA TYR A 84 0.53 -10.73 6.82
C TYR A 84 0.27 -10.25 5.40
N ALA A 85 1.30 -10.31 4.55
CA ALA A 85 1.21 -9.93 3.16
C ALA A 85 1.50 -11.12 2.24
N LYS A 86 0.77 -11.15 1.12
CA LYS A 86 1.03 -12.02 -0.03
C LYS A 86 1.24 -11.12 -1.24
N SER A 87 2.36 -11.26 -1.95
CA SER A 87 2.65 -10.47 -3.14
C SER A 87 2.81 -11.36 -4.37
N THR A 88 2.55 -10.80 -5.56
CA THR A 88 2.97 -11.41 -6.83
C THR A 88 4.48 -11.27 -7.07
N ALA A 89 5.14 -10.40 -6.30
CA ALA A 89 6.53 -10.04 -6.51
C ALA A 89 7.52 -10.90 -5.69
N ALA A 90 7.01 -11.78 -4.82
CA ALA A 90 7.75 -12.74 -4.01
C ALA A 90 6.85 -13.94 -3.69
N GLU A 91 7.35 -15.17 -3.84
CA GLU A 91 6.56 -16.38 -3.58
C GLU A 91 6.39 -16.63 -2.09
N GLY A 92 5.16 -16.57 -1.60
CA GLY A 92 4.83 -16.98 -0.24
C GLY A 92 3.95 -15.98 0.48
N VAL A 93 3.88 -16.17 1.80
CA VAL A 93 3.19 -15.28 2.72
C VAL A 93 4.16 -14.90 3.82
N TYR A 94 4.21 -13.62 4.12
CA TYR A 94 5.18 -13.06 5.05
C TYR A 94 4.48 -12.22 6.10
N LYS A 95 5.02 -12.24 7.31
CA LYS A 95 4.63 -11.28 8.34
C LYS A 95 5.24 -9.93 7.96
N VAL A 96 4.45 -8.87 8.02
CA VAL A 96 4.86 -7.51 7.68
C VAL A 96 4.70 -6.58 8.87
N SER A 97 5.32 -5.42 8.79
CA SER A 97 5.23 -4.40 9.84
C SER A 97 3.80 -3.90 10.01
N SER A 98 3.46 -3.51 11.24
CA SER A 98 2.19 -2.83 11.54
C SER A 98 2.09 -1.47 10.84
N GLN A 99 3.23 -0.83 10.53
CA GLN A 99 3.29 0.42 9.77
C GLN A 99 2.66 0.26 8.39
N LEU A 100 2.96 -0.81 7.65
CA LEU A 100 2.29 -1.08 6.36
C LEU A 100 0.78 -1.23 6.55
N GLY A 101 0.36 -1.89 7.63
CA GLY A 101 -1.04 -2.04 7.98
C GLY A 101 -1.75 -0.71 8.24
N GLN A 102 -1.11 0.20 8.97
CA GLN A 102 -1.64 1.53 9.26
C GLN A 102 -1.67 2.42 8.02
N GLU A 103 -0.63 2.34 7.17
CA GLU A 103 -0.53 3.14 5.95
C GLU A 103 -1.62 2.75 4.94
N LEU A 104 -1.96 1.46 4.85
CA LEU A 104 -3.02 0.95 3.98
C LEU A 104 -4.44 1.12 4.53
N ASP A 105 -4.57 1.49 5.81
CA ASP A 105 -5.86 1.80 6.45
C ASP A 105 -6.24 3.28 6.32
N LYS A 106 -5.33 4.12 5.81
CA LYS A 106 -5.59 5.55 5.53
C LYS A 106 -6.76 5.72 4.58
N SER A 107 -7.56 6.75 4.85
CA SER A 107 -8.71 7.11 4.03
C SER A 107 -8.29 7.93 2.81
N LEU A 108 -9.20 8.06 1.85
CA LEU A 108 -9.00 8.98 0.70
C LEU A 108 -8.68 10.41 1.13
N ASP A 109 -9.28 10.86 2.24
CA ASP A 109 -9.12 12.23 2.70
C ASP A 109 -7.72 12.52 3.24
N ASP A 110 -7.01 11.49 3.72
CA ASP A 110 -5.62 11.59 4.18
C ASP A 110 -4.65 11.85 3.01
N PHE A 111 -5.01 11.40 1.80
CA PHE A 111 -4.20 11.62 0.59
C PHE A 111 -4.63 12.83 -0.23
N ARG A 112 -5.68 13.54 0.17
CA ARG A 112 -6.13 14.74 -0.55
C ARG A 112 -5.29 15.95 -0.15
N ASN A 113 -4.93 16.74 -1.14
CA ASN A 113 -4.42 18.08 -0.87
C ASN A 113 -5.58 18.96 -0.37
N LYS A 114 -5.48 19.38 0.90
CA LYS A 114 -6.48 20.22 1.57
C LYS A 114 -6.15 21.72 1.49
N LYS A 115 -5.05 22.11 0.82
CA LYS A 115 -4.70 23.52 0.64
C LYS A 115 -5.70 24.18 -0.30
N ILE A 116 -6.37 25.21 0.20
CA ILE A 116 -7.32 26.04 -0.57
C ILE A 116 -6.55 27.10 -1.37
N PHE A 117 -5.43 27.56 -0.84
CA PHE A 117 -4.54 28.51 -1.49
C PHE A 117 -3.19 27.85 -1.75
N ASP A 118 -2.71 27.95 -2.99
CA ASP A 118 -1.37 27.54 -3.38
C ASP A 118 -0.52 28.81 -3.49
N PHE A 119 0.16 29.17 -2.39
CA PHE A 119 1.13 30.25 -2.42
C PHE A 119 2.46 29.64 -2.90
N GLY A 120 2.64 29.62 -4.22
CA GLY A 120 3.94 29.30 -4.82
C GLY A 120 4.96 30.38 -4.44
N TYR A 121 6.19 29.95 -4.16
CA TYR A 121 7.37 30.81 -4.12
C TYR A 121 8.05 30.78 -5.49
#